data_AF-A0A9E3MPD6-F1
#
_entry.id   AF-A0A9E3MPD6-F1
#
_cell.length_a   1.000
_cell.length_b   1.000
_cell.length_c   1.000
_cell.angle_alpha   90.00
_cell.angle_beta   90.00
_cell.angle_gamma   90.00
#
_symmetry.space_group_name_H-M   'P 1'
#
loop_
_entity.id
_entity.type
_entity.pdbx_description
1 polymer ?
#
loop_
_entity_poly.entity_id
_entity_poly.type
_entity_poly.pdbx_seq_one_letter_code
_entity_poly.pdbx_strand_id
1 'polypeptide(L)' 'MSTVDIVLAGARGHGRWHLENIRRLQDKGIVRLAGICELTP' A
#
# COMPACT_ATOMS: atom_id res chain seq x y z
N MET A 1 -11.93 8.81 12.80
CA MET A 1 -12.20 7.95 11.63
C MET A 1 -11.24 6.78 11.70
N SER A 2 -11.69 5.53 11.67
CA SER A 2 -10.78 4.38 11.60
C SER A 2 -10.28 4.19 10.16
N THR A 3 -8.97 4.05 9.96
CA THR A 3 -8.37 3.76 8.66
C THR A 3 -8.66 2.33 8.22
N VAL A 4 -8.68 2.08 6.91
CA VAL A 4 -8.73 0.70 6.38
C VAL A 4 -7.32 0.14 6.26
N ASP A 5 -7.08 -1.03 6.85
CA ASP A 5 -5.82 -1.74 6.75
C ASP A 5 -5.75 -2.51 5.42
N ILE A 6 -4.67 -2.32 4.67
CA ILE A 6 -4.49 -2.93 3.35
C ILE A 6 -3.12 -3.60 3.21
N VAL A 7 -3.05 -4.62 2.35
CA VAL A 7 -1.79 -5.26 1.93
C VAL A 7 -1.64 -5.07 0.43
N LEU A 8 -0.43 -4.72 -0.02
CA LEU A 8 -0.11 -4.66 -1.45
C LEU A 8 0.53 -5.98 -1.90
N ALA A 9 -0.11 -6.71 -2.81
CA ALA A 9 0.48 -7.87 -3.46
C ALA A 9 1.19 -7.43 -4.75
N GLY A 10 2.51 -7.63 -4.82
CA GLY A 10 3.35 -7.16 -5.92
C GLY A 10 3.58 -5.64 -5.86
N ALA A 11 4.57 -5.22 -5.09
CA ALA A 11 5.11 -3.86 -5.04
C ALA A 11 6.19 -3.58 -6.12
N ARG A 12 6.64 -4.59 -6.86
CA ARG A 12 7.53 -4.43 -8.03
C ARG A 12 6.75 -4.08 -9.31
N GLY A 13 7.46 -3.57 -10.33
CA GLY A 13 6.86 -3.18 -11.61
C GLY A 13 5.78 -2.10 -11.43
N HIS A 14 4.55 -2.38 -11.88
CA HIS A 14 3.39 -1.51 -11.68
C HIS A 14 3.05 -1.30 -10.20
N GLY A 15 3.43 -2.23 -9.33
CA GLY A 15 3.28 -2.14 -7.88
C GLY A 15 3.90 -0.89 -7.26
N ARG A 16 4.99 -0.36 -7.82
CA ARG A 16 5.63 0.87 -7.32
C ARG A 16 4.70 2.07 -7.41
N TRP A 17 3.94 2.15 -8.50
CA TRP A 17 2.97 3.23 -8.68
C TRP A 17 1.78 3.08 -7.72
N HIS A 18 1.32 1.85 -7.47
CA HIS A 18 0.32 1.60 -6.43
C HIS A 18 0.81 2.00 -5.04
N LEU A 19 2.09 1.72 -4.72
CA LEU A 19 2.69 2.11 -3.46
C LEU A 19 2.72 3.64 -3.27
N GLU A 20 3.03 4.41 -4.31
CA GLU A 20 2.95 5.88 -4.28
C GLU A 20 1.53 6.38 -4.02
N ASN A 21 0.53 5.78 -4.69
CA ASN A 21 -0.87 6.14 -4.46
C ASN A 21 -1.33 5.79 -3.05
N ILE A 22 -0.93 4.62 -2.52
CA ILE A 22 -1.23 4.20 -1.15
C ILE A 22 -0.61 5.18 -0.15
N ARG A 23 0.63 5.63 -0.35
CA ARG A 23 1.25 6.65 0.51
C ARG A 23 0.44 7.95 0.53
N ARG A 24 0.00 8.45 -0.63
CA ARG A 24 -0.88 9.64 -0.71
C ARG A 24 -2.22 9.44 0.01
N LEU A 25 -2.75 8.22 0.06
CA LEU A 25 -3.98 7.90 0.79
C LEU A 25 -3.72 7.75 2.30
N GLN A 26 -2.55 7.25 2.69
CA GLN A 26 -2.10 7.24 4.09
C GLN A 26 -1.96 8.66 4.64
N ASP A 27 -1.38 9.58 3.86
CA ASP A 27 -1.23 10.99 4.25
C ASP A 27 -2.59 11.68 4.49
N LYS A 28 -3.65 11.18 3.84
CA LYS A 28 -5.03 11.63 4.03
C LYS A 28 -5.76 10.91 5.17
N GLY A 29 -5.13 9.97 5.85
CA GLY A 29 -5.75 9.16 6.90
C GLY A 29 -6.89 8.25 6.42
N ILE A 30 -6.83 7.80 5.15
CA ILE A 30 -7.88 6.95 4.56
C ILE A 30 -7.52 5.47 4.78
N VAL A 31 -6.25 5.11 4.57
CA VAL A 31 -5.75 3.75 4.67
C VAL A 31 -4.50 3.67 5.53
N ARG A 32 -4.13 2.46 5.95
CA ARG A 32 -2.83 2.11 6.51
C ARG A 32 -2.25 0.93 5.73
N LEU A 33 -1.03 1.06 5.19
CA LEU A 33 -0.33 -0.07 4.60
C LEU A 33 0.13 -1.01 5.72
N ALA A 34 -0.54 -2.15 5.84
CA ALA A 34 -0.27 -3.16 6.85
C ALA A 34 0.85 -4.12 6.45
N GLY A 35 1.11 -4.27 5.15
CA GLY A 35 2.19 -5.12 4.65
C GLY A 35 2.29 -5.14 3.12
N ILE A 36 3.33 -5.81 2.63
CA ILE A 36 3.55 -6.08 1.22
C ILE A 36 3.76 -7.59 1.07
N CYS A 37 3.08 -8.20 0.09
CA CYS A 37 3.28 -9.60 -0.29
C CYS A 37 4.03 -9.65 -1.62
N GLU A 38 5.15 -10.35 -1.66
CA GLU A 38 6.02 -10.49 -2.83
C GLU A 38 6.44 -11.95 -3.01
N LEU A 39 6.60 -12.36 -4.26
CA LEU A 39 7.09 -13.72 -4.59
C LEU A 39 8.60 -13.86 -4.32
N THR A 40 9.31 -12.74 -4.29
CA THR A 40 10.76 -12.68 -4.04
C THR A 40 11.01 -11.64 -2.94
N PRO A 41 11.43 -12.07 -1.74
CA PRO A 41 11.73 -11.18 -0.61
C PRO A 41 12.71 -10.07 -0.97
#